data_AF-A0A729NPL8-F1
#
_entry.id   AF-A0A729NPL8-F1
#
_cell.length_a   1.000
_cell.length_b   1.000
_cell.length_c   1.000
_cell.angle_alpha   90.00
_cell.angle_beta   90.00
_cell.angle_gamma   90.00
#
_symmetry.space_group_name_H-M   'P 1'
#
loop_
_entity.id
_entity.type
_entity.pdbx_description
1 polymer ?
#
loop_
_entity_poly.entity_id
_entity_poly.type
_entity_poly.pdbx_seq_one_letter_code
_entity_poly.pdbx_strand_id
1 'polypeptide(L)'
;AATQSGIYSHTIGGGPTNANALRFEDKPGSEEVWLHAEKDQRIEVNNNESHWVGNNRVKVIDQSEIATIGAVRDHKVQYDDTSLAGGNKTIQTVKELYLAAGDSITLSCGDTVLYMSSKGEFYVTCKTFNITATDADGQINTIKGQLDLNMDKREPKVGTFGESEKTAMAAVIKETFPPKE
;
A
#
# COMPACT_ATOMS: atom_id res chain seq x y z
N ALA A 1 -9.87 10.77 -42.87
CA ALA A 1 -9.16 12.04 -42.62
C ALA A 1 -7.99 11.76 -41.69
N ALA A 2 -6.94 12.58 -41.71
CA ALA A 2 -5.91 12.53 -40.66
C ALA A 2 -6.54 13.01 -39.34
N THR A 3 -6.25 12.33 -38.23
CA THR A 3 -6.88 12.58 -36.92
C THR A 3 -5.89 13.01 -35.84
N GLN A 4 -4.58 13.03 -36.14
CA GLN A 4 -3.55 13.42 -35.19
C GLN A 4 -3.03 14.84 -35.45
N SER A 5 -2.78 15.57 -34.38
CA SER A 5 -2.16 16.90 -34.39
C SER A 5 -1.27 17.10 -33.17
N GLY A 6 -0.34 18.08 -33.20
CA GLY A 6 0.52 18.34 -32.05
C GLY A 6 1.80 19.09 -32.35
N ILE A 7 2.68 19.14 -31.34
CA ILE A 7 4.03 19.71 -31.42
C ILE A 7 5.01 18.61 -31.06
N TYR A 8 6.05 18.46 -31.89
CA TYR A 8 7.14 17.50 -31.69
C TYR A 8 8.46 18.23 -31.90
N SER A 9 9.39 18.09 -30.93
CA SER A 9 10.73 18.66 -31.02
C SER A 9 11.79 17.56 -31.03
N HIS A 10 12.97 17.85 -31.59
CA HIS A 10 14.10 16.95 -31.54
C HIS A 10 15.23 17.52 -30.68
N THR A 11 15.86 16.65 -29.90
CA THR A 11 17.11 16.99 -29.22
C THR A 11 18.17 17.38 -30.25
N ILE A 12 18.80 18.54 -30.07
CA ILE A 12 19.86 19.02 -30.96
C ILE A 12 21.04 18.04 -30.89
N GLY A 13 21.41 17.46 -32.03
CA GLY A 13 22.47 16.45 -32.11
C GLY A 13 22.06 15.06 -31.57
N GLY A 14 20.79 14.88 -31.16
CA GLY A 14 20.24 13.59 -30.77
C GLY A 14 19.80 12.74 -31.97
N GLY A 15 19.47 11.48 -31.70
CA GLY A 15 18.89 10.57 -32.67
C GLY A 15 17.41 10.83 -32.95
N PRO A 16 16.80 10.10 -33.89
CA PRO A 16 15.40 10.30 -34.30
C PRO A 16 14.38 10.06 -33.18
N THR A 17 14.76 9.34 -32.13
CA THR A 17 13.89 9.03 -30.97
C THR A 17 14.04 10.01 -29.81
N ASN A 18 15.03 10.91 -29.82
CA ASN A 18 15.26 11.83 -28.71
C ASN A 18 14.41 13.10 -28.90
N ALA A 19 13.30 13.20 -28.17
CA ALA A 19 12.27 14.18 -28.48
C ALA A 19 11.37 14.56 -27.29
N ASN A 20 10.75 15.74 -27.36
CA ASN A 20 9.60 16.06 -26.52
C ASN A 20 8.37 16.18 -27.40
N ALA A 21 7.22 15.78 -26.88
CA ALA A 21 5.98 15.80 -27.65
C ALA A 21 4.75 16.17 -26.81
N LEU A 22 3.85 16.91 -27.44
CA LEU A 22 2.45 17.02 -27.04
C LEU A 22 1.60 16.69 -28.27
N ARG A 23 0.88 15.56 -28.22
CA ARG A 23 0.05 15.07 -29.33
C ARG A 23 -1.40 14.92 -28.89
N PHE A 24 -2.31 15.30 -29.78
CA PHE A 24 -3.74 15.06 -29.70
C PHE A 24 -4.14 14.04 -30.77
N GLU A 25 -4.95 13.05 -30.39
CA GLU A 25 -5.64 12.12 -31.29
C GLU A 25 -7.15 12.38 -31.20
N ASP A 26 -7.77 12.72 -32.33
CA ASP A 26 -9.19 13.06 -32.45
C ASP A 26 -10.01 11.99 -33.20
N LYS A 27 -9.47 10.77 -33.30
CA LYS A 27 -10.22 9.64 -33.86
C LYS A 27 -11.34 9.23 -32.88
N PRO A 28 -12.62 9.24 -33.32
CA PRO A 28 -13.75 8.92 -32.44
C PRO A 28 -13.61 7.57 -31.73
N GLY A 29 -13.73 7.58 -30.40
CA GLY A 29 -13.63 6.39 -29.52
C GLY A 29 -12.19 5.91 -29.27
N SER A 30 -11.18 6.70 -29.65
CA SER A 30 -9.77 6.42 -29.41
C SER A 30 -9.00 7.72 -29.12
N GLU A 31 -9.70 8.71 -28.58
CA GLU A 31 -9.15 10.03 -28.30
C GLU A 31 -8.04 9.95 -27.24
N GLU A 32 -6.97 10.70 -27.44
CA GLU A 32 -5.82 10.68 -26.54
C GLU A 32 -5.11 12.04 -26.52
N VAL A 33 -4.63 12.42 -25.33
CA VAL A 33 -3.56 13.41 -25.19
C VAL A 33 -2.31 12.69 -24.71
N TRP A 34 -1.26 12.72 -25.53
CA TRP A 34 0.04 12.14 -25.19
C TRP A 34 1.03 13.26 -24.90
N LEU A 35 1.59 13.25 -23.69
CA LEU A 35 2.66 14.13 -23.26
C LEU A 35 3.92 13.29 -23.01
N HIS A 36 5.00 13.63 -23.72
CA HIS A 36 6.29 12.97 -23.59
C HIS A 36 7.39 13.99 -23.31
N ALA A 37 8.13 13.75 -22.24
CA ALA A 37 9.34 14.48 -21.91
C ALA A 37 10.54 13.54 -22.07
N GLU A 38 11.53 13.96 -22.87
CA GLU A 38 12.74 13.15 -23.16
C GLU A 38 13.54 12.84 -21.89
N LYS A 39 13.55 13.77 -20.93
CA LYS A 39 14.44 13.71 -19.77
C LYS A 39 13.72 14.10 -18.48
N ASP A 40 13.50 15.40 -18.29
CA ASP A 40 12.92 15.93 -17.06
C ASP A 40 11.56 16.58 -17.36
N GLN A 41 10.53 16.19 -16.61
CA GLN A 41 9.25 16.89 -16.56
C GLN A 41 9.11 17.56 -15.20
N ARG A 42 8.89 18.88 -15.19
CA ARG A 42 8.56 19.64 -13.98
C ARG A 42 7.19 20.27 -14.13
N ILE A 43 6.38 20.14 -13.09
CA ILE A 43 5.07 20.78 -12.98
C ILE A 43 5.12 21.65 -11.73
N GLU A 44 4.84 22.95 -11.88
CA GLU A 44 4.79 23.91 -10.79
C GLU A 44 3.43 24.62 -10.84
N VAL A 45 2.72 24.60 -9.72
CA VAL A 45 1.40 25.21 -9.59
C VAL A 45 1.41 26.07 -8.34
N ASN A 46 1.40 27.39 -8.51
CA ASN A 46 1.54 28.37 -7.42
C ASN A 46 0.33 28.50 -6.49
N ASN A 47 -0.76 27.77 -6.77
CA ASN A 47 -1.99 27.87 -5.98
C ASN A 47 -2.62 26.50 -5.79
N ASN A 48 -3.48 26.06 -6.72
CA ASN A 48 -4.24 24.81 -6.61
C ASN A 48 -4.05 23.95 -7.86
N GLU A 49 -3.68 22.68 -7.66
CA GLU A 49 -3.76 21.65 -8.69
C GLU A 49 -4.99 20.77 -8.39
N SER A 50 -5.84 20.55 -9.39
CA SER A 50 -6.93 19.58 -9.33
C SER A 50 -6.76 18.55 -10.43
N HIS A 51 -6.97 17.28 -10.11
CA HIS A 51 -6.87 16.20 -11.08
C HIS A 51 -8.06 15.24 -10.94
N TRP A 52 -8.74 14.98 -12.04
CA TRP A 52 -9.87 14.06 -12.11
C TRP A 52 -9.66 13.09 -13.26
N VAL A 53 -9.92 11.81 -13.00
CA VAL A 53 -9.86 10.73 -13.98
C VAL A 53 -11.19 10.01 -13.94
N GLY A 54 -11.92 10.01 -15.06
CA GLY A 54 -13.27 9.44 -15.12
C GLY A 54 -13.33 7.91 -15.11
N ASN A 55 -12.18 7.25 -15.23
CA ASN A 55 -12.06 5.79 -15.18
C ASN A 55 -10.78 5.43 -14.40
N ASN A 56 -9.82 4.74 -15.02
CA ASN A 56 -8.63 4.23 -14.34
C ASN A 56 -7.42 5.17 -14.45
N ARG A 57 -6.64 5.29 -13.38
CA ARG A 57 -5.30 5.89 -13.38
C ARG A 57 -4.25 4.84 -13.05
N VAL A 58 -3.27 4.65 -13.94
CA VAL A 58 -2.08 3.82 -13.70
C VAL A 58 -0.88 4.74 -13.53
N LYS A 59 -0.06 4.51 -12.50
CA LYS A 59 1.16 5.27 -12.22
C LYS A 59 2.29 4.28 -11.94
N VAL A 60 3.34 4.30 -12.75
CA VAL A 60 4.52 3.45 -12.60
C VAL A 60 5.73 4.35 -12.41
N ILE A 61 6.51 4.10 -11.36
CA ILE A 61 7.77 4.77 -11.08
C ILE A 61 8.82 3.67 -10.91
N ASP A 62 9.80 3.64 -11.80
CA ASP A 62 10.80 2.57 -11.84
C ASP A 62 11.81 2.64 -10.68
N GLN A 63 12.05 3.83 -10.15
CA GLN A 63 13.03 4.05 -9.09
C GLN A 63 12.38 4.51 -7.79
N SER A 64 12.11 5.80 -7.65
CA SER A 64 11.73 6.37 -6.35
C SER A 64 10.67 7.46 -6.48
N GLU A 65 9.71 7.44 -5.56
CA GLU A 65 8.73 8.50 -5.35
C GLU A 65 8.91 9.07 -3.94
N ILE A 66 9.01 10.40 -3.86
CA ILE A 66 9.03 11.14 -2.59
C ILE A 66 7.85 12.13 -2.62
N ALA A 67 7.02 12.09 -1.59
CA ALA A 67 5.88 12.99 -1.43
C ALA A 67 5.96 13.70 -0.07
N THR A 68 5.87 15.03 -0.08
CA THR A 68 5.84 15.86 1.12
C THR A 68 4.55 16.68 1.12
N ILE A 69 3.76 16.54 2.18
CA ILE A 69 2.49 17.24 2.36
C ILE A 69 2.66 18.19 3.55
N GLY A 70 2.53 19.49 3.33
CA GLY A 70 2.78 20.50 4.36
C GLY A 70 1.73 20.58 5.48
N ALA A 71 0.53 20.01 5.25
CA ALA A 71 -0.57 20.06 6.20
C ALA A 71 -1.27 18.70 6.36
N VAL A 72 -2.26 18.39 5.51
CA VAL A 72 -3.12 17.21 5.66
C VAL A 72 -3.14 16.39 4.37
N ARG A 73 -3.01 15.07 4.50
CA ARG A 73 -3.30 14.10 3.44
C ARG A 73 -4.55 13.32 3.84
N ASP A 74 -5.64 13.51 3.10
CA ASP A 74 -6.87 12.72 3.22
C ASP A 74 -6.94 11.71 2.06
N HIS A 75 -7.02 10.42 2.36
CA HIS A 75 -7.04 9.35 1.37
C HIS A 75 -8.22 8.42 1.65
N LYS A 76 -9.13 8.31 0.69
CA LYS A 76 -10.38 7.56 0.82
C LYS A 76 -10.53 6.65 -0.39
N VAL A 77 -10.77 5.37 -0.13
CA VAL A 77 -10.97 4.33 -1.14
C VAL A 77 -12.32 3.68 -0.86
N GLN A 78 -13.17 3.53 -1.89
CA GLN A 78 -14.54 3.03 -1.72
C GLN A 78 -14.62 1.52 -1.50
N TYR A 79 -13.67 0.79 -2.08
CA TYR A 79 -13.57 -0.66 -2.01
C TYR A 79 -12.21 -1.03 -1.40
N ASP A 80 -11.43 -1.89 -2.06
CA ASP A 80 -10.19 -2.42 -1.50
C ASP A 80 -9.02 -1.43 -1.62
N ASP A 81 -8.25 -1.28 -0.54
CA ASP A 81 -6.97 -0.59 -0.50
C ASP A 81 -5.85 -1.58 -0.14
N THR A 82 -4.97 -1.87 -1.10
CA THR A 82 -3.87 -2.84 -0.93
C THR A 82 -2.52 -2.14 -1.01
N SER A 83 -1.65 -2.44 -0.05
CA SER A 83 -0.28 -1.94 -0.04
C SER A 83 0.70 -3.08 0.24
N LEU A 84 1.60 -3.33 -0.72
CA LEU A 84 2.64 -4.34 -0.63
C LEU A 84 4.01 -3.68 -0.77
N ALA A 85 4.95 -4.02 0.12
CA ALA A 85 6.33 -3.58 0.05
C ALA A 85 7.24 -4.81 -0.06
N GLY A 86 8.16 -4.82 -1.03
CA GLY A 86 9.14 -5.90 -1.18
C GLY A 86 10.29 -5.84 -0.17
N GLY A 87 10.44 -4.71 0.51
CA GLY A 87 11.37 -4.50 1.62
C GLY A 87 10.63 -4.15 2.90
N ASN A 88 11.21 -3.24 3.68
CA ASN A 88 10.59 -2.78 4.94
C ASN A 88 9.48 -1.76 4.68
N LYS A 89 8.41 -1.83 5.48
CA LYS A 89 7.36 -0.81 5.55
C LYS A 89 7.37 -0.17 6.95
N THR A 90 7.57 1.14 7.02
CA THR A 90 7.63 1.89 8.28
C THR A 90 6.45 2.86 8.37
N ILE A 91 5.74 2.84 9.49
CA ILE A 91 4.65 3.78 9.82
C ILE A 91 4.96 4.36 11.20
N GLN A 92 5.08 5.69 11.27
CA GLN A 92 5.42 6.41 12.50
C GLN A 92 4.53 7.64 12.62
N THR A 93 4.05 7.91 13.83
CA THR A 93 3.27 9.10 14.17
C THR A 93 3.84 9.71 15.45
N VAL A 94 3.80 11.04 15.58
CA VAL A 94 4.26 11.73 16.80
C VAL A 94 3.20 11.66 17.91
N LYS A 95 1.92 11.66 17.51
CA LYS A 95 0.80 11.58 18.44
C LYS A 95 0.23 10.16 18.46
N GLU A 96 -0.84 9.93 17.72
CA GLU A 96 -1.58 8.67 17.74
C GLU A 96 -1.46 7.96 16.39
N LEU A 97 -1.23 6.65 16.43
CA LEU A 97 -1.46 5.72 15.32
C LEU A 97 -2.76 4.97 15.59
N TYR A 98 -3.84 5.42 14.97
CA TYR A 98 -5.15 4.81 15.12
C TYR A 98 -5.40 3.78 14.01
N LEU A 99 -5.58 2.51 14.38
CA LEU A 99 -5.93 1.42 13.49
C LEU A 99 -7.31 0.88 13.89
N ALA A 100 -8.29 0.99 12.98
CA ALA A 100 -9.65 0.52 13.23
C ALA A 100 -10.18 -0.25 12.03
N ALA A 101 -10.97 -1.27 12.32
CA ALA A 101 -11.69 -2.06 11.33
C ALA A 101 -13.12 -2.34 11.84
N GLY A 102 -14.08 -2.41 10.91
CA GLY A 102 -15.48 -2.71 11.24
C GLY A 102 -15.69 -4.17 11.64
N ASP A 103 -14.95 -5.10 11.03
CA ASP A 103 -15.14 -6.54 11.24
C ASP A 103 -14.01 -7.20 12.03
N SER A 104 -12.74 -7.03 11.61
CA SER A 104 -11.60 -7.64 12.29
C SER A 104 -10.27 -6.94 11.97
N ILE A 105 -9.33 -7.03 12.91
CA ILE A 105 -7.92 -6.69 12.70
C ILE A 105 -7.10 -7.96 12.89
N THR A 106 -6.23 -8.25 11.92
CA THR A 106 -5.28 -9.36 11.95
C THR A 106 -3.86 -8.80 11.76
N LEU A 107 -2.96 -9.11 12.68
CA LEU A 107 -1.51 -8.92 12.50
C LEU A 107 -0.85 -10.29 12.41
N SER A 108 -0.33 -10.63 11.24
CA SER A 108 0.30 -11.92 10.95
C SER A 108 1.79 -11.78 10.67
N CYS A 109 2.56 -12.74 11.17
CA CYS A 109 3.97 -12.91 10.86
C CYS A 109 4.30 -14.40 10.97
N GLY A 110 4.00 -15.14 9.89
CA GLY A 110 4.24 -16.58 9.81
C GLY A 110 3.53 -17.36 10.93
N ASP A 111 4.30 -17.86 11.90
CA ASP A 111 3.77 -18.64 13.04
C ASP A 111 3.23 -17.79 14.20
N THR A 112 3.21 -16.46 14.06
CA THR A 112 2.60 -15.55 15.04
C THR A 112 1.41 -14.84 14.44
N VAL A 113 0.27 -14.88 15.12
CA VAL A 113 -0.94 -14.16 14.74
C VAL A 113 -1.57 -13.49 15.95
N LEU A 114 -1.83 -12.19 15.83
CA LEU A 114 -2.73 -11.43 16.70
C LEU A 114 -4.03 -11.19 15.93
N TYR A 115 -5.16 -11.56 16.51
CA TYR A 115 -6.48 -11.39 15.92
C TYR A 115 -7.43 -10.72 16.90
N MET A 116 -8.23 -9.79 16.40
CA MET A 116 -9.40 -9.27 17.12
C MET A 116 -10.58 -9.07 16.18
N SER A 117 -11.80 -9.20 16.70
CA SER A 117 -13.04 -9.10 15.91
C SER A 117 -14.08 -8.17 16.51
N SER A 118 -15.05 -7.76 15.69
CA SER A 118 -16.22 -6.97 16.08
C SER A 118 -17.13 -7.67 17.09
N LYS A 119 -16.93 -8.98 17.30
CA LYS A 119 -17.63 -9.77 18.33
C LYS A 119 -16.96 -9.69 19.71
N GLY A 120 -15.87 -8.93 19.85
CA GLY A 120 -15.12 -8.81 21.09
C GLY A 120 -14.16 -9.98 21.35
N GLU A 121 -13.82 -10.74 20.31
CA GLU A 121 -12.82 -11.80 20.39
C GLU A 121 -11.43 -11.21 20.30
N PHE A 122 -10.48 -11.75 21.07
CA PHE A 122 -9.07 -11.37 21.03
C PHE A 122 -8.22 -12.63 21.21
N TYR A 123 -7.41 -12.97 20.21
CA TYR A 123 -6.63 -14.20 20.16
C TYR A 123 -5.17 -13.91 19.81
N VAL A 124 -4.26 -14.65 20.46
CA VAL A 124 -2.84 -14.70 20.12
C VAL A 124 -2.45 -16.16 19.93
N THR A 125 -1.92 -16.49 18.76
CA THR A 125 -1.32 -17.80 18.46
C THR A 125 0.16 -17.59 18.15
N CYS A 126 1.05 -18.32 18.83
CA CYS A 126 2.50 -18.21 18.66
C CYS A 126 3.22 -19.48 19.16
N LYS A 127 4.52 -19.61 18.86
CA LYS A 127 5.36 -20.73 19.35
C LYS A 127 5.79 -20.57 20.81
N THR A 128 6.15 -19.34 21.20
CA THR A 128 6.56 -18.97 22.56
C THR A 128 6.13 -17.53 22.82
N PHE A 129 5.93 -17.15 24.08
CA PHE A 129 5.60 -15.77 24.46
C PHE A 129 6.27 -15.39 25.78
N ASN A 130 6.51 -14.10 25.96
CA ASN A 130 6.97 -13.50 27.22
C ASN A 130 6.20 -12.20 27.45
N ILE A 131 5.62 -12.03 28.63
CA ILE A 131 4.91 -10.81 29.04
C ILE A 131 5.56 -10.33 30.33
N THR A 132 6.00 -9.07 30.36
CA THR A 132 6.73 -8.51 31.49
C THR A 132 6.23 -7.08 31.75
N ALA A 133 5.75 -6.83 32.97
CA ALA A 133 5.55 -5.47 33.49
C ALA A 133 6.86 -5.01 34.16
N THR A 134 7.32 -3.80 33.86
CA THR A 134 8.63 -3.29 34.34
C THR A 134 8.53 -2.27 35.48
N ASP A 135 7.32 -1.97 35.95
CA ASP A 135 7.07 -0.99 37.00
C ASP A 135 6.09 -1.57 38.04
N ALA A 136 4.82 -1.14 38.02
CA ALA A 136 3.77 -1.59 38.93
C ALA A 136 3.18 -2.98 38.54
N ASP A 137 1.95 -3.26 38.96
CA ASP A 137 1.31 -4.57 38.87
C ASP A 137 0.85 -4.96 37.45
N GLY A 138 0.99 -6.24 37.11
CA GLY A 138 0.29 -6.88 36.01
C GLY A 138 -0.98 -7.57 36.51
N GLN A 139 -2.13 -7.35 35.86
CA GLN A 139 -3.40 -7.96 36.24
C GLN A 139 -4.03 -8.70 35.06
N ILE A 140 -4.51 -9.93 35.32
CA ILE A 140 -5.30 -10.73 34.39
C ILE A 140 -6.53 -11.21 35.16
N ASN A 141 -7.74 -10.84 34.71
CA ASN A 141 -8.98 -11.24 35.38
C ASN A 141 -10.11 -11.48 34.37
N THR A 142 -11.20 -12.06 34.88
CA THR A 142 -12.48 -12.10 34.19
C THR A 142 -13.56 -11.61 35.16
N ILE A 143 -14.45 -10.72 34.73
CA ILE A 143 -15.45 -10.08 35.62
C ILE A 143 -16.58 -11.05 35.99
N LYS A 144 -17.04 -11.83 35.02
CA LYS A 144 -18.19 -12.74 35.17
C LYS A 144 -17.83 -14.22 35.04
N GLY A 145 -16.66 -14.49 34.46
CA GLY A 145 -16.30 -15.81 33.95
C GLY A 145 -15.21 -16.50 34.76
N GLN A 146 -14.69 -17.57 34.16
CA GLN A 146 -13.52 -18.29 34.64
C GLN A 146 -12.28 -17.84 33.86
N LEU A 147 -11.15 -17.74 34.54
CA LEU A 147 -9.84 -17.59 33.92
C LEU A 147 -9.18 -18.97 33.84
N ASP A 148 -9.11 -19.53 32.64
CA ASP A 148 -8.44 -20.81 32.39
C ASP A 148 -6.96 -20.63 32.08
N LEU A 149 -6.12 -21.43 32.74
CA LEU A 149 -4.68 -21.51 32.49
C LEU A 149 -4.30 -22.96 32.14
N ASN A 150 -3.92 -23.19 30.88
CA ASN A 150 -3.53 -24.50 30.34
C ASN A 150 -4.64 -25.59 30.37
N MET A 151 -5.86 -25.20 29.99
CA MET A 151 -7.04 -26.06 29.83
C MET A 151 -6.83 -27.26 28.89
N ASP A 152 -7.70 -28.28 28.98
CA ASP A 152 -7.56 -29.55 28.25
C ASP A 152 -7.79 -29.43 26.73
N LYS A 153 -8.62 -28.48 26.28
CA LYS A 153 -8.89 -28.21 24.86
C LYS A 153 -7.94 -27.16 24.30
N ARG A 154 -6.73 -27.58 23.92
CA ARG A 154 -5.57 -26.71 23.60
C ARG A 154 -5.47 -26.23 22.15
N GLU A 155 -6.53 -26.38 21.36
CA GLU A 155 -6.52 -25.93 19.97
C GLU A 155 -6.52 -24.40 19.89
N PRO A 156 -5.69 -23.80 19.01
CA PRO A 156 -5.67 -22.36 18.82
C PRO A 156 -7.01 -21.88 18.24
N LYS A 157 -7.45 -20.70 18.66
CA LYS A 157 -8.68 -20.07 18.14
C LYS A 157 -8.49 -19.38 16.79
N VAL A 158 -7.24 -19.04 16.44
CA VAL A 158 -6.84 -18.52 15.14
C VAL A 158 -5.64 -19.30 14.63
N GLY A 159 -5.68 -19.74 13.37
CA GLY A 159 -4.59 -20.46 12.73
C GLY A 159 -3.39 -19.56 12.41
N THR A 160 -2.23 -20.17 12.14
CA THR A 160 -1.05 -19.46 11.65
C THR A 160 -0.99 -19.47 10.12
N PHE A 161 -0.18 -18.58 9.56
CA PHE A 161 0.07 -18.54 8.11
C PHE A 161 1.35 -19.29 7.72
N GLY A 162 2.27 -19.50 8.67
CA GLY A 162 3.52 -20.23 8.45
C GLY A 162 4.50 -19.52 7.51
N GLU A 163 5.56 -20.20 7.09
CA GLU A 163 6.59 -19.62 6.21
C GLU A 163 6.09 -19.28 4.79
N SER A 164 4.92 -19.81 4.41
CA SER A 164 4.34 -19.58 3.08
C SER A 164 3.91 -18.13 2.86
N GLU A 165 3.55 -17.39 3.91
CA GLU A 165 3.11 -15.99 3.82
C GLU A 165 4.19 -15.10 3.18
N LYS A 166 5.43 -15.20 3.67
CA LYS A 166 6.57 -14.46 3.11
C LYS A 166 6.85 -14.86 1.66
N THR A 167 6.79 -16.16 1.37
CA THR A 167 7.05 -16.69 0.03
C THR A 167 5.99 -16.20 -0.96
N ALA A 168 4.72 -16.19 -0.57
CA ALA A 168 3.61 -15.69 -1.37
C ALA A 168 3.76 -14.18 -1.66
N MET A 169 4.06 -13.37 -0.64
CA MET A 169 4.29 -11.93 -0.83
C MET A 169 5.47 -11.63 -1.76
N ALA A 170 6.57 -12.38 -1.62
CA ALA A 170 7.73 -12.23 -2.49
C ALA A 170 7.43 -12.61 -3.96
N ALA A 171 6.57 -13.62 -4.17
CA ALA A 171 6.10 -13.98 -5.51
C ALA A 171 5.31 -12.85 -6.17
N VAL A 172 4.37 -12.23 -5.44
CA VAL A 172 3.59 -11.08 -5.94
C VAL A 172 4.49 -9.89 -6.28
N ILE A 173 5.51 -9.61 -5.45
CA ILE A 173 6.50 -8.57 -5.75
C ILE A 173 7.26 -8.86 -7.05
N LYS A 174 7.72 -10.12 -7.24
CA LYS A 174 8.44 -10.52 -8.45
C LYS A 174 7.57 -10.42 -9.71
N GLU A 175 6.28 -10.73 -9.60
CA GLU A 175 5.32 -10.58 -10.69
C GLU A 175 5.02 -9.11 -11.00
N THR A 176 4.93 -8.26 -9.98
CA THR A 176 4.68 -6.82 -10.13
C THR A 176 5.87 -6.09 -10.75
N PHE A 177 7.09 -6.53 -10.44
CA PHE A 177 8.35 -5.94 -10.93
C PHE A 177 9.20 -6.99 -11.65
N PRO A 178 8.79 -7.41 -12.87
CA PRO A 178 9.59 -8.36 -13.64
C PRO A 178 10.96 -7.76 -14.01
N PRO A 179 12.00 -8.59 -14.19
CA PRO A 179 13.28 -8.12 -14.72
C PRO A 179 13.06 -7.40 -16.05
N LYS A 180 13.67 -6.23 -16.22
CA LYS A 180 13.71 -5.55 -17.52
C LYS A 180 14.65 -6.33 -18.44
N GLU A 181 14.17 -6.67 -19.64
CA GLU A 181 14.99 -7.25 -20.71
C GLU A 181 16.09 -6.29 -21.17
#